data_AF-A0A9Q1QSR3-F1
#
_entry.id   AF-A0A9Q1QSR3-F1
#
_cell.length_a   1.000
_cell.length_b   1.000
_cell.length_c   1.000
_cell.angle_alpha   90.00
_cell.angle_beta   90.00
_cell.angle_gamma   90.00
#
_symmetry.space_group_name_H-M   'P 1'
#
loop_
_entity.id
_entity.type
_entity.pdbx_description
1 polymer ?
#
loop_
_entity_poly.entity_id
_entity_poly.type
_entity_poly.pdbx_seq_one_letter_code
_entity_poly.pdbx_strand_id
1 'polypeptide(L)'
;MNRTQAQSDHIINAFENFKKNVGCVYVQPLTAISPNYTMHEDICVLAEDKRVALIIIPFHKQQTVDGGMEATNPAFRTINQNLLANAPCSVGILVDRGLKTAIEATRSNSANNRNDHNHRILTVVTEADREKQLDEEYVKEFRARTTNNESIIYTGGVVNHGEETVAAIRSIDNSHDLFIVGRGQGTVSPLTAGLTDWSECPELGAIGDLLASSDFAMSASVLVVQQYVGMGTGDPLVTPDSPSQHYEHFNIDLMNRRSQITREQQPSFHSQQ
;
A
#
# COMPACT_ATOMS: atom_id res chain seq x y z
N MET A 1 26.49 20.81 2.50
CA MET A 1 25.45 19.84 2.93
C MET A 1 25.04 19.04 1.70
N ASN A 2 25.02 17.70 1.76
CA ASN A 2 24.61 16.86 0.63
C ASN A 2 23.08 16.94 0.45
N ARG A 3 22.58 17.08 -0.78
CA ARG A 3 21.15 17.22 -1.10
C ARG A 3 20.32 16.03 -0.58
N THR A 4 20.86 14.81 -0.69
CA THR A 4 20.21 13.59 -0.19
C THR A 4 20.10 13.60 1.33
N GLN A 5 21.14 14.07 2.03
CA GLN A 5 21.13 14.18 3.50
C GLN A 5 20.07 15.18 3.99
N ALA A 6 20.00 16.34 3.34
CA ALA A 6 19.01 17.37 3.68
C ALA A 6 17.56 16.88 3.48
N GLN A 7 17.32 16.04 2.46
CA GLN A 7 16.01 15.42 2.24
C GLN A 7 15.67 14.40 3.33
N SER A 8 16.59 13.50 3.67
CA SER A 8 16.39 12.53 4.75
C SER A 8 16.15 13.21 6.10
N ASP A 9 16.91 14.25 6.43
CA ASP A 9 16.75 15.01 7.67
C ASP A 9 15.36 15.67 7.76
N HIS A 10 14.85 16.20 6.64
CA HIS A 10 13.51 16.79 6.59
C HIS A 10 12.42 15.77 6.90
N ILE A 11 12.51 14.57 6.31
CA ILE A 11 11.56 13.47 6.54
C ILE A 11 11.61 13.01 7.99
N ILE A 12 12.82 12.78 8.52
CA ILE A 12 13.02 12.34 9.91
C ILE A 12 12.41 13.35 10.88
N ASN A 13 12.68 14.64 10.66
CA ASN A 13 12.12 15.71 11.49
C ASN A 13 10.59 15.76 11.43
N ALA A 14 9.98 15.53 10.26
CA ALA A 14 8.53 15.49 10.13
C ALA A 14 7.92 14.35 10.98
N PHE A 15 8.47 13.13 10.91
CA PHE A 15 7.97 12.01 11.70
C PHE A 15 8.26 12.16 13.20
N GLU A 16 9.44 12.67 13.60
CA GLU A 16 9.72 12.94 15.01
C GLU A 16 8.79 14.01 15.58
N ASN A 17 8.42 15.03 14.79
CA ASN A 17 7.41 16.00 15.19
C ASN A 17 6.02 15.37 15.32
N PHE A 18 5.64 14.49 14.39
CA PHE A 18 4.39 13.74 14.49
C PHE A 18 4.31 12.89 15.76
N LYS A 19 5.39 12.15 16.07
CA LYS A 19 5.54 11.38 17.32
C LYS A 19 5.41 12.25 18.58
N LYS A 20 5.99 13.46 18.59
CA LYS A 20 5.84 14.39 19.73
C LYS A 20 4.39 14.83 19.94
N ASN A 21 3.62 14.94 18.86
CA ASN A 21 2.24 15.42 18.88
C ASN A 21 1.21 14.30 19.07
N VAL A 22 1.56 13.04 18.75
CA VAL A 22 0.67 11.88 18.85
C VAL A 22 1.26 10.85 19.80
N GLY A 23 0.77 10.83 21.04
CA GLY A 23 1.35 10.07 22.17
C GLY A 23 1.34 8.53 22.05
N CYS A 24 0.79 7.96 20.99
CA CYS A 24 0.78 6.52 20.72
C CYS A 24 1.64 6.11 19.50
N VAL A 25 2.44 7.02 18.95
CA VAL A 25 3.28 6.76 17.77
C VAL A 25 4.73 6.60 18.18
N TYR A 26 5.40 5.58 17.66
CA TYR A 26 6.85 5.41 17.75
C TYR A 26 7.47 5.51 16.35
N VAL A 27 8.62 6.17 16.26
CA VAL A 27 9.36 6.40 15.02
C VAL A 27 10.78 5.95 15.25
N GLN A 28 11.27 5.12 14.33
CA GLN A 28 12.66 4.65 14.28
C GLN A 28 13.17 4.79 12.84
N PRO A 29 13.93 5.86 12.52
CA PRO A 29 14.58 5.99 11.23
C PRO A 29 15.70 4.96 11.08
N LEU A 30 15.81 4.37 9.89
CA LEU A 30 16.89 3.46 9.52
C LEU A 30 17.34 3.78 8.09
N THR A 31 18.65 3.72 7.84
CA THR A 31 19.23 3.75 6.49
C THR A 31 19.93 2.42 6.24
N ALA A 32 19.55 1.75 5.15
CA ALA A 32 20.20 0.54 4.66
C ALA A 32 20.72 0.78 3.23
N ILE A 33 21.85 0.18 2.90
CA ILE A 33 22.45 0.26 1.56
C ILE A 33 22.45 -1.15 0.98
N SER A 34 21.67 -1.32 -0.09
CA SER A 34 21.50 -2.59 -0.78
C SER A 34 21.59 -2.40 -2.29
N PRO A 35 22.21 -3.33 -3.03
CA PRO A 35 22.07 -3.38 -4.48
C PRO A 35 20.59 -3.41 -4.88
N ASN A 36 20.20 -2.70 -5.94
CA ASN A 36 18.79 -2.59 -6.37
C ASN A 36 18.12 -3.97 -6.57
N TYR A 37 18.87 -4.98 -7.04
CA TYR A 37 18.31 -6.30 -7.33
C TYR A 37 18.08 -7.16 -6.08
N THR A 38 18.76 -6.91 -4.96
CA THR A 38 18.55 -7.64 -3.68
C THR A 38 17.77 -6.82 -2.65
N MET A 39 17.52 -5.53 -2.91
CA MET A 39 16.89 -4.63 -1.93
C MET A 39 15.55 -5.15 -1.39
N HIS A 40 14.77 -5.83 -2.23
CA HIS A 40 13.51 -6.44 -1.81
C HIS A 40 13.70 -7.55 -0.77
N GLU A 41 14.76 -8.35 -0.87
CA GLU A 41 15.10 -9.42 0.09
C GLU A 41 15.42 -8.80 1.45
N ASP A 42 16.27 -7.77 1.46
CA ASP A 42 16.65 -7.04 2.69
C ASP A 42 15.42 -6.40 3.36
N ILE A 43 14.50 -5.83 2.59
CA ILE A 43 13.24 -5.26 3.09
C ILE A 43 12.36 -6.37 3.70
N CYS A 44 12.22 -7.52 3.03
CA CYS A 44 11.42 -8.64 3.53
C CYS A 44 11.97 -9.20 4.84
N VAL A 45 13.29 -9.41 4.93
CA VAL A 45 13.95 -9.87 6.16
C VAL A 45 13.70 -8.88 7.30
N LEU A 46 13.87 -7.58 7.05
CA LEU A 46 13.61 -6.56 8.06
C LEU A 46 12.14 -6.53 8.49
N ALA A 47 11.21 -6.70 7.54
CA ALA A 47 9.78 -6.74 7.82
C ALA A 47 9.39 -7.94 8.69
N GLU A 48 9.99 -9.11 8.44
CA GLU A 48 9.81 -10.31 9.25
C GLU A 48 10.38 -10.13 10.65
N ASP A 49 11.64 -9.67 10.76
CA ASP A 49 12.33 -9.42 12.03
C ASP A 49 11.56 -8.45 12.93
N LYS A 50 10.96 -7.42 12.33
CA LYS A 50 10.19 -6.39 13.05
C LYS A 50 8.70 -6.68 13.16
N ARG A 51 8.21 -7.78 12.58
CA ARG A 51 6.79 -8.14 12.52
C ARG A 51 5.93 -6.99 11.97
N VAL A 52 6.37 -6.43 10.85
CA VAL A 52 5.70 -5.32 10.17
C VAL A 52 4.34 -5.78 9.67
N ALA A 53 3.30 -4.96 9.88
CA ALA A 53 1.95 -5.25 9.38
C ALA A 53 1.71 -4.74 7.95
N LEU A 54 2.38 -3.64 7.58
CA LEU A 54 2.22 -2.96 6.30
C LEU A 54 3.55 -2.33 5.88
N ILE A 55 4.02 -2.63 4.68
CA ILE A 55 5.11 -1.93 4.01
C ILE A 55 4.50 -0.91 3.05
N ILE A 56 4.94 0.34 3.09
CA ILE A 56 4.57 1.36 2.10
C ILE A 56 5.80 1.68 1.25
N ILE A 57 5.68 1.56 -0.07
CA ILE A 57 6.73 1.85 -1.04
C ILE A 57 6.28 2.90 -2.05
N PRO A 58 7.20 3.73 -2.57
CA PRO A 58 6.87 4.69 -3.61
C PRO A 58 6.55 3.99 -4.94
N PHE A 59 5.70 4.60 -5.74
CA PHE A 59 5.49 4.22 -7.12
C PHE A 59 6.72 4.54 -7.98
N HIS A 60 7.01 3.69 -8.95
CA HIS A 60 8.23 3.77 -9.77
C HIS A 60 8.21 4.91 -10.82
N LYS A 61 7.03 5.52 -11.04
CA LYS A 61 6.86 6.73 -11.84
C LYS A 61 6.62 7.95 -10.95
N GLN A 62 7.11 9.10 -11.38
CA GLN A 62 6.88 10.40 -10.72
C GLN A 62 6.07 11.33 -11.62
N GLN A 63 5.33 12.24 -11.00
CA GLN A 63 4.53 13.21 -11.73
C GLN A 63 5.43 14.21 -12.47
N THR A 64 5.13 14.43 -13.74
CA THR A 64 5.77 15.42 -14.61
C THR A 64 5.04 16.77 -14.54
N VAL A 65 5.65 17.84 -15.06
CA VAL A 65 5.09 19.21 -14.99
C VAL A 65 3.77 19.39 -15.72
N ASP A 66 3.51 18.57 -16.74
CA ASP A 66 2.27 18.49 -17.51
C ASP A 66 1.21 17.59 -16.83
N GLY A 67 1.53 17.02 -15.66
CA GLY A 67 0.63 16.18 -14.88
C GLY A 67 0.64 14.70 -15.26
N GLY A 68 1.42 14.32 -16.28
CA GLY A 68 1.70 12.93 -16.64
C GLY A 68 2.57 12.22 -15.59
N MET A 69 2.90 10.95 -15.87
CA MET A 69 3.73 10.12 -14.98
C MET A 69 4.89 9.52 -15.78
N GLU A 70 6.12 9.76 -15.35
CA GLU A 70 7.32 9.27 -16.04
C GLU A 70 8.15 8.34 -15.14
N ALA A 71 8.67 7.26 -15.72
CA ALA A 71 9.51 6.30 -15.00
C ALA A 71 10.85 6.95 -14.62
N THR A 72 11.22 6.85 -13.35
CA THR A 72 12.49 7.41 -12.87
C THR A 72 13.66 6.44 -13.05
N ASN A 73 13.54 5.24 -12.48
CA ASN A 73 14.49 4.16 -12.62
C ASN A 73 13.73 2.84 -12.79
N PRO A 74 13.94 2.09 -13.88
CA PRO A 74 13.22 0.84 -14.13
C PRO A 74 13.44 -0.21 -13.03
N ALA A 75 14.55 -0.16 -12.30
CA ALA A 75 14.82 -1.08 -11.19
C ALA A 75 13.78 -0.97 -10.06
N PHE A 76 13.19 0.21 -9.84
CA PHE A 76 12.15 0.38 -8.82
C PHE A 76 10.87 -0.37 -9.16
N ARG A 77 10.55 -0.51 -10.45
CA ARG A 77 9.40 -1.34 -10.87
C ARG A 77 9.62 -2.80 -10.47
N THR A 78 10.82 -3.32 -10.71
CA THR A 78 11.20 -4.69 -10.32
C THR A 78 11.17 -4.87 -8.81
N ILE A 79 11.68 -3.91 -8.03
CA ILE A 79 11.62 -3.96 -6.56
C ILE A 79 10.17 -4.00 -6.08
N ASN A 80 9.29 -3.14 -6.60
CA ASN A 80 7.89 -3.11 -6.23
C ASN A 80 7.19 -4.45 -6.55
N GLN A 81 7.46 -5.03 -7.72
CA GLN A 81 6.93 -6.33 -8.12
C GLN A 81 7.40 -7.45 -7.18
N ASN A 82 8.69 -7.47 -6.85
CA ASN A 82 9.24 -8.48 -5.95
C ASN A 82 8.68 -8.34 -4.52
N LEU A 83 8.44 -7.11 -4.04
CA LEU A 83 7.81 -6.88 -2.74
C LEU A 83 6.35 -7.33 -2.74
N LEU A 84 5.58 -7.01 -3.78
CA LEU A 84 4.20 -7.50 -3.93
C LEU A 84 4.12 -9.03 -3.93
N ALA A 85 5.12 -9.70 -4.49
CA ALA A 85 5.17 -11.16 -4.58
C ALA A 85 5.63 -11.84 -3.28
N ASN A 86 6.60 -11.24 -2.56
CA ASN A 86 7.36 -11.96 -1.52
C ASN A 86 7.23 -11.36 -0.12
N ALA A 87 6.60 -10.19 0.06
CA ALA A 87 6.52 -9.56 1.37
C ALA A 87 5.75 -10.43 2.39
N PRO A 88 6.23 -10.55 3.63
CA PRO A 88 5.56 -11.30 4.70
C PRO A 88 4.38 -10.53 5.33
N CYS A 89 3.93 -9.45 4.68
CA CYS A 89 2.89 -8.56 5.18
C CYS A 89 2.26 -7.78 4.02
N SER A 90 1.23 -6.98 4.31
CA SER A 90 0.56 -6.19 3.28
C SER A 90 1.52 -5.18 2.67
N VAL A 91 1.33 -4.86 1.39
CA VAL A 91 2.15 -3.89 0.65
C VAL A 91 1.27 -2.79 0.10
N GLY A 92 1.59 -1.54 0.45
CA GLY A 92 1.00 -0.33 -0.10
C GLY A 92 1.94 0.33 -1.12
N ILE A 93 1.48 0.53 -2.35
CA ILE A 93 2.18 1.36 -3.34
C ILE A 93 1.59 2.76 -3.29
N LEU A 94 2.41 3.75 -2.94
CA LEU A 94 2.03 5.16 -2.91
C LEU A 94 2.37 5.84 -4.25
N VAL A 95 1.33 6.21 -4.99
CA VAL A 95 1.40 7.13 -6.13
C VAL A 95 1.30 8.54 -5.57
N ASP A 96 2.45 9.20 -5.42
CA ASP A 96 2.54 10.57 -4.91
C ASP A 96 2.32 11.59 -6.03
N ARG A 97 1.35 12.49 -5.83
CA ARG A 97 1.03 13.62 -6.72
C ARG A 97 1.24 14.98 -6.05
N GLY A 98 1.85 14.98 -4.87
CA GLY A 98 2.08 16.15 -4.05
C GLY A 98 0.81 16.72 -3.42
N LEU A 99 0.97 17.37 -2.26
CA LEU A 99 -0.09 18.12 -1.60
C LEU A 99 -0.09 19.56 -2.14
N LYS A 100 -1.14 19.96 -2.86
CA LYS A 100 -1.38 21.39 -3.14
C LYS A 100 -1.97 22.03 -1.88
N THR A 101 -1.47 23.20 -1.48
CA THR A 101 -2.12 24.02 -0.45
C THR A 101 -3.53 24.36 -0.92
N ALA A 102 -4.54 23.66 -0.39
CA ALA A 102 -5.93 23.90 -0.74
C ALA A 102 -6.36 25.30 -0.29
N ILE A 103 -6.74 26.15 -1.25
CA ILE A 103 -7.54 27.35 -0.99
C ILE A 103 -9.00 26.89 -1.03
N GLU A 104 -9.73 27.19 0.04
CA GLU A 104 -11.12 26.81 0.32
C GLU A 104 -12.10 27.18 -0.80
N ALA A 105 -13.10 26.33 -1.07
CA ALA A 105 -14.43 26.77 -1.50
C ALA A 105 -15.54 25.70 -1.31
N THR A 106 -16.32 25.93 -0.25
CA THR A 106 -17.80 25.97 -0.19
C THR A 106 -18.68 24.72 -0.38
N ARG A 107 -19.59 24.57 0.60
CA ARG A 107 -20.67 23.59 0.81
C ARG A 107 -21.84 23.70 -0.17
N SER A 108 -22.51 22.58 -0.48
CA SER A 108 -23.99 22.54 -0.62
C SER A 108 -24.63 21.13 -0.61
N ASN A 109 -25.53 20.96 0.37
CA ASN A 109 -26.75 20.15 0.58
C ASN A 109 -27.17 18.92 -0.28
N SER A 110 -27.40 17.82 0.45
CA SER A 110 -28.54 16.86 0.52
C SER A 110 -29.50 16.62 -0.65
N ALA A 111 -29.75 15.33 -0.95
CA ALA A 111 -31.09 14.76 -1.09
C ALA A 111 -31.14 13.23 -0.85
N ASN A 112 -32.11 12.81 -0.04
CA ASN A 112 -32.51 11.42 0.26
C ASN A 112 -33.14 10.73 -0.96
N ASN A 113 -33.04 9.40 -1.07
CA ASN A 113 -34.24 8.55 -1.03
C ASN A 113 -33.97 7.05 -0.79
N ARG A 114 -34.86 6.46 0.00
CA ARG A 114 -34.99 5.03 0.31
C ARG A 114 -35.74 4.34 -0.84
N ASN A 115 -35.57 3.02 -0.99
CA ASN A 115 -36.68 2.06 -0.90
C ASN A 115 -36.19 0.61 -0.87
N ASP A 116 -36.72 -0.10 0.11
CA ASP A 116 -36.66 -1.52 0.44
C ASP A 116 -37.65 -2.30 -0.42
N HIS A 117 -37.27 -3.45 -1.01
CA HIS A 117 -38.20 -4.53 -1.40
C HIS A 117 -37.54 -5.91 -1.19
N ASN A 118 -38.02 -6.62 -0.17
CA ASN A 118 -37.78 -8.04 0.09
C ASN A 118 -38.44 -8.94 -0.98
N HIS A 119 -37.69 -9.88 -1.56
CA HIS A 119 -38.26 -11.09 -2.16
C HIS A 119 -37.43 -12.33 -1.82
N ARG A 120 -38.07 -13.31 -1.16
CA ARG A 120 -37.49 -14.59 -0.74
C ARG A 120 -37.36 -15.53 -1.94
N ILE A 121 -36.12 -15.79 -2.37
CA ILE A 121 -35.79 -16.94 -3.21
C ILE A 121 -34.86 -17.85 -2.40
N LEU A 122 -35.20 -19.12 -2.32
CA LEU A 122 -34.42 -20.15 -1.63
C LEU A 122 -33.25 -20.53 -2.55
N THR A 123 -32.07 -19.96 -2.31
CA THR A 123 -30.85 -20.25 -3.08
C THR A 123 -29.94 -21.19 -2.31
N VAL A 124 -29.32 -22.11 -3.06
CA VAL A 124 -28.18 -22.90 -2.57
C VAL A 124 -27.09 -21.91 -2.18
N VAL A 125 -26.75 -21.88 -0.89
CA VAL A 125 -25.74 -20.95 -0.37
C VAL A 125 -24.38 -21.37 -0.92
N THR A 126 -23.87 -20.63 -1.90
CA THR A 126 -22.50 -20.79 -2.39
C THR A 126 -21.50 -20.15 -1.41
N GLU A 127 -20.21 -20.47 -1.53
CA GLU A 127 -19.17 -19.80 -0.75
C GLU A 127 -19.15 -18.28 -1.01
N ALA A 128 -19.44 -17.86 -2.25
CA ALA A 128 -19.60 -16.46 -2.63
C ALA A 128 -20.80 -15.80 -1.92
N ASP A 129 -21.91 -16.52 -1.73
CA ASP A 129 -23.05 -16.00 -0.97
C ASP A 129 -22.72 -15.84 0.52
N ARG A 130 -21.89 -16.74 1.08
CA ARG A 130 -21.40 -16.60 2.46
C ARG A 130 -20.45 -15.41 2.62
N GLU A 131 -19.51 -15.24 1.71
CA GLU A 131 -18.57 -14.10 1.71
C GLU A 131 -19.33 -12.77 1.58
N LYS A 132 -20.25 -12.69 0.62
CA LYS A 132 -21.13 -11.52 0.47
C LYS A 132 -21.93 -11.23 1.74
N GLN A 133 -22.46 -12.25 2.40
CA GLN A 133 -23.21 -12.07 3.65
C GLN A 133 -22.32 -11.53 4.78
N LEU A 134 -21.08 -12.02 4.88
CA LEU A 134 -20.11 -11.50 5.85
C LEU A 134 -19.76 -10.05 5.53
N ASP A 135 -19.51 -9.72 4.27
CA ASP A 135 -19.20 -8.34 3.84
C ASP A 135 -20.35 -7.37 4.15
N GLU A 136 -21.60 -7.77 3.86
CA GLU A 136 -22.78 -6.96 4.18
C GLU A 136 -22.94 -6.74 5.69
N GLU A 137 -22.69 -7.76 6.50
CA GLU A 137 -22.72 -7.66 7.96
C GLU A 137 -21.63 -6.71 8.49
N TYR A 138 -20.38 -6.84 7.99
CA TYR A 138 -19.27 -5.96 8.34
C TYR A 138 -19.54 -4.50 7.97
N VAL A 139 -20.03 -4.24 6.75
CA VAL A 139 -20.37 -2.88 6.30
C VAL A 139 -21.49 -2.28 7.15
N LYS A 140 -22.51 -3.08 7.47
CA LYS A 140 -23.62 -2.65 8.32
C LYS A 140 -23.14 -2.29 9.72
N GLU A 141 -22.29 -3.13 10.30
CA GLU A 141 -21.69 -2.88 11.60
C GLU A 141 -20.80 -1.63 11.58
N PHE A 142 -19.95 -1.48 10.57
CA PHE A 142 -19.12 -0.29 10.41
C PHE A 142 -19.97 0.98 10.38
N ARG A 143 -21.00 1.02 9.53
CA ARG A 143 -21.93 2.16 9.47
C ARG A 143 -22.59 2.45 10.81
N ALA A 144 -23.00 1.41 11.55
CA ALA A 144 -23.58 1.57 12.89
C ALA A 144 -22.58 2.18 13.87
N ARG A 145 -21.32 1.73 13.85
CA ARG A 145 -20.24 2.25 14.70
C ARG A 145 -19.84 3.68 14.34
N THR A 146 -20.01 4.11 13.08
CA THR A 146 -19.59 5.44 12.61
C THR A 146 -20.72 6.43 12.39
N THR A 147 -21.97 6.10 12.71
CA THR A 147 -23.15 6.94 12.38
C THR A 147 -23.05 8.37 12.92
N ASN A 148 -22.40 8.56 14.08
CA ASN A 148 -22.26 9.88 14.72
C ASN A 148 -20.85 10.47 14.58
N ASN A 149 -20.02 9.93 13.68
CA ASN A 149 -18.70 10.48 13.42
C ASN A 149 -18.73 11.35 12.15
N GLU A 150 -18.74 12.67 12.34
CA GLU A 150 -18.74 13.65 11.25
C GLU A 150 -17.50 13.54 10.34
N SER A 151 -16.42 12.91 10.82
CA SER A 151 -15.21 12.69 10.03
C SER A 151 -15.30 11.47 9.09
N ILE A 152 -16.41 10.72 9.10
CA ILE A 152 -16.57 9.50 8.31
C ILE A 152 -17.87 9.60 7.52
N ILE A 153 -17.76 9.66 6.20
CA ILE A 153 -18.89 9.63 5.28
C ILE A 153 -18.85 8.30 4.54
N TYR A 154 -19.92 7.52 4.71
CA TYR A 154 -20.12 6.31 3.91
C TYR A 154 -21.04 6.64 2.74
N THR A 155 -20.59 6.36 1.52
CA THR A 155 -21.40 6.42 0.30
C THR A 155 -21.42 5.04 -0.36
N GLY A 156 -22.61 4.49 -0.61
CA GLY A 156 -22.78 3.21 -1.30
C GLY A 156 -23.41 3.43 -2.68
N GLY A 157 -22.93 2.68 -3.67
CA GLY A 157 -23.49 2.66 -5.02
C GLY A 157 -23.55 1.23 -5.55
N VAL A 158 -24.49 0.98 -6.47
CA VAL A 158 -24.58 -0.29 -7.20
C VAL A 158 -24.10 -0.03 -8.62
N VAL A 159 -23.16 -0.85 -9.09
CA VAL A 159 -22.61 -0.78 -10.44
C VAL A 159 -22.62 -2.17 -11.07
N ASN A 160 -22.90 -2.25 -12.37
CA ASN A 160 -23.13 -3.50 -13.08
C ASN A 160 -21.98 -3.85 -14.04
N HIS A 161 -21.14 -2.89 -14.41
CA HIS A 161 -19.99 -3.10 -15.31
C HIS A 161 -18.91 -2.01 -15.12
N GLY A 162 -17.79 -2.17 -15.83
CA GLY A 162 -16.63 -1.27 -15.73
C GLY A 162 -16.95 0.19 -16.05
N GLU A 163 -17.78 0.47 -17.04
CA GLU A 163 -18.17 1.85 -17.38
C GLU A 163 -18.96 2.54 -16.26
N GLU A 164 -19.95 1.84 -15.66
CA GLU A 164 -20.68 2.35 -14.50
C GLU A 164 -19.75 2.54 -13.29
N THR A 165 -18.76 1.65 -13.13
CA THR A 165 -17.73 1.78 -12.09
C THR A 165 -16.91 3.05 -12.28
N VAL A 166 -16.41 3.30 -13.51
CA VAL A 166 -15.66 4.52 -13.83
C VAL A 166 -16.52 5.77 -13.60
N ALA A 167 -17.79 5.74 -14.03
CA ALA A 167 -18.72 6.86 -13.83
C ALA A 167 -18.96 7.14 -12.33
N ALA A 168 -19.13 6.10 -11.52
CA ALA A 168 -19.34 6.23 -10.08
C ALA A 168 -18.12 6.83 -9.38
N ILE A 169 -16.90 6.38 -9.72
CA ILE A 169 -15.69 6.97 -9.12
C ILE A 169 -15.56 8.43 -9.59
N ARG A 170 -15.87 8.75 -10.86
CA ARG A 170 -15.82 10.14 -11.38
C ARG A 170 -16.81 11.09 -10.71
N SER A 171 -17.89 10.56 -10.16
CA SER A 171 -18.85 11.38 -9.41
C SER A 171 -18.37 11.76 -8.00
N ILE A 172 -17.27 11.17 -7.52
CA ILE A 172 -16.68 11.54 -6.24
C ILE A 172 -16.03 12.92 -6.40
N ASP A 173 -16.35 13.83 -5.49
CA ASP A 173 -15.81 15.20 -5.51
C ASP A 173 -14.27 15.19 -5.47
N ASN A 174 -13.64 16.13 -6.19
CA ASN A 174 -12.19 16.30 -6.25
C ASN A 174 -11.58 16.92 -4.96
N SER A 175 -12.30 16.88 -3.84
CA SER A 175 -11.88 17.44 -2.55
C SER A 175 -11.00 16.49 -1.73
N HIS A 176 -10.60 15.35 -2.30
CA HIS A 176 -9.79 14.34 -1.62
C HIS A 176 -8.32 14.49 -1.94
N ASP A 177 -7.47 14.51 -0.90
CA ASP A 177 -6.01 14.55 -1.05
C ASP A 177 -5.41 13.14 -1.25
N LEU A 178 -6.12 12.10 -0.81
CA LEU A 178 -5.67 10.71 -0.85
C LEU A 178 -6.84 9.74 -1.13
N PHE A 179 -6.66 8.90 -2.14
CA PHE A 179 -7.48 7.72 -2.36
C PHE A 179 -6.76 6.47 -1.81
N ILE A 180 -7.48 5.61 -1.10
CA ILE A 180 -6.98 4.29 -0.68
C ILE A 180 -7.83 3.23 -1.38
N VAL A 181 -7.17 2.34 -2.11
CA VAL A 181 -7.85 1.27 -2.86
C VAL A 181 -7.19 -0.07 -2.63
N GLY A 182 -7.99 -1.13 -2.60
CA GLY A 182 -7.48 -2.50 -2.53
C GLY A 182 -7.01 -3.01 -3.89
N ARG A 183 -6.02 -3.91 -3.88
CA ARG A 183 -5.61 -4.70 -5.03
C ARG A 183 -5.74 -6.18 -4.70
N GLY A 184 -6.61 -6.88 -5.44
CA GLY A 184 -6.76 -8.33 -5.33
C GLY A 184 -5.50 -9.06 -5.81
N GLN A 185 -5.11 -10.15 -5.13
CA GLN A 185 -4.01 -11.02 -5.55
C GLN A 185 -4.44 -11.86 -6.76
N GLY A 186 -4.37 -11.28 -7.97
CA GLY A 186 -4.70 -11.99 -9.21
C GLY A 186 -6.19 -12.30 -9.41
N THR A 187 -7.07 -11.85 -8.51
CA THR A 187 -8.52 -11.95 -8.68
C THR A 187 -9.01 -10.82 -9.59
N VAL A 188 -9.47 -11.19 -10.79
CA VAL A 188 -10.12 -10.24 -11.71
C VAL A 188 -11.62 -10.29 -11.45
N SER A 189 -12.16 -9.21 -10.88
CA SER A 189 -13.61 -9.08 -10.73
C SER A 189 -14.25 -8.84 -12.10
N PRO A 190 -15.41 -9.46 -12.41
CA PRO A 190 -16.18 -9.16 -13.62
C PRO A 190 -16.50 -7.66 -13.77
N LEU A 191 -16.63 -6.95 -12.65
CA LEU A 191 -16.87 -5.50 -12.63
C LEU A 191 -15.66 -4.69 -13.12
N THR A 192 -14.47 -5.25 -13.02
CA THR A 192 -13.19 -4.60 -13.38
C THR A 192 -12.51 -5.20 -14.60
N ALA A 193 -13.03 -6.29 -15.17
CA ALA A 193 -12.39 -7.05 -16.24
C ALA A 193 -12.07 -6.19 -17.48
N GLY A 194 -12.99 -5.32 -17.90
CA GLY A 194 -12.77 -4.42 -19.04
C GLY A 194 -11.89 -3.20 -18.73
N LEU A 195 -11.51 -2.96 -17.47
CA LEU A 195 -10.65 -1.85 -17.08
C LEU A 195 -9.16 -2.20 -17.19
N THR A 196 -8.82 -3.49 -17.18
CA THR A 196 -7.42 -3.94 -17.21
C THR A 196 -6.84 -4.11 -18.60
N ASP A 197 -7.67 -4.14 -19.65
CA ASP A 197 -7.26 -4.45 -21.03
C ASP A 197 -6.27 -3.42 -21.63
N TRP A 198 -6.24 -2.21 -21.07
CA TRP A 198 -5.37 -1.11 -21.50
C TRP A 198 -4.49 -0.58 -20.37
N SER A 199 -4.26 -1.38 -19.33
CA SER A 199 -3.52 -0.93 -18.15
C SER A 199 -2.02 -0.76 -18.41
N GLU A 200 -1.48 0.41 -18.06
CA GLU A 200 -0.03 0.67 -18.16
C GLU A 200 0.75 0.03 -17.00
N CYS A 201 0.12 -0.03 -15.82
CA CYS A 201 0.73 -0.43 -14.55
C CYS A 201 -0.11 -1.50 -13.84
N PRO A 202 -0.09 -2.77 -14.29
CA PRO A 202 -0.85 -3.86 -13.68
C PRO A 202 -0.53 -4.10 -12.19
N GLU A 203 0.63 -3.66 -11.71
CA GLU A 203 0.98 -3.66 -10.29
C GLU A 203 0.07 -2.78 -9.41
N LEU A 204 -0.67 -1.83 -9.99
CA LEU A 204 -1.65 -1.00 -9.27
C LEU A 204 -3.06 -1.61 -9.28
N GLY A 205 -3.30 -2.62 -10.11
CA GLY A 205 -4.64 -3.16 -10.35
C GLY A 205 -5.57 -2.17 -11.08
N ALA A 206 -6.74 -2.65 -11.52
CA ALA A 206 -7.67 -1.89 -12.36
C ALA A 206 -8.01 -0.49 -11.83
N ILE A 207 -8.40 -0.42 -10.54
CA ILE A 207 -8.83 0.84 -9.91
C ILE A 207 -7.63 1.73 -9.60
N GLY A 208 -6.53 1.16 -9.09
CA GLY A 208 -5.33 1.92 -8.79
C GLY A 208 -4.71 2.56 -10.02
N ASP A 209 -4.66 1.82 -11.14
CA ASP A 209 -4.18 2.32 -12.43
C ASP A 209 -5.08 3.42 -13.01
N LEU A 210 -6.41 3.24 -12.94
CA LEU A 210 -7.38 4.27 -13.32
C LEU A 210 -7.17 5.58 -12.54
N LEU A 211 -7.03 5.50 -11.21
CA LEU A 211 -6.82 6.67 -10.36
C LEU A 211 -5.43 7.31 -10.57
N ALA A 212 -4.43 6.46 -10.86
CA ALA A 212 -3.06 6.86 -11.18
C ALA A 212 -2.88 7.39 -12.60
N SER A 213 -3.93 7.42 -13.42
CA SER A 213 -3.97 8.18 -14.68
C SER A 213 -4.19 9.68 -14.43
N SER A 214 -3.59 10.53 -15.27
CA SER A 214 -3.77 11.98 -15.25
C SER A 214 -5.22 12.39 -15.54
N ASP A 215 -5.98 11.54 -16.22
CA ASP A 215 -7.36 11.78 -16.65
C ASP A 215 -8.38 11.70 -15.50
N PHE A 216 -7.94 11.25 -14.32
CA PHE A 216 -8.82 10.95 -13.21
C PHE A 216 -8.64 11.92 -12.03
N ALA A 217 -7.51 11.86 -11.34
CA ALA A 217 -7.31 12.61 -10.10
C ALA A 217 -5.98 13.38 -10.11
N MET A 218 -5.82 14.32 -11.04
CA MET A 218 -4.54 14.99 -11.36
C MET A 218 -3.73 15.48 -10.12
N SER A 219 -4.37 15.76 -8.99
CA SER A 219 -3.72 16.19 -7.75
C SER A 219 -3.85 15.26 -6.54
N ALA A 220 -4.70 14.23 -6.56
CA ALA A 220 -4.86 13.37 -5.39
C ALA A 220 -3.84 12.23 -5.43
N SER A 221 -3.20 11.96 -4.30
CA SER A 221 -2.33 10.79 -4.17
C SER A 221 -3.17 9.51 -4.10
N VAL A 222 -2.59 8.37 -4.48
CA VAL A 222 -3.26 7.07 -4.44
C VAL A 222 -2.40 6.09 -3.67
N LEU A 223 -2.96 5.47 -2.63
CA LEU A 223 -2.37 4.34 -1.93
C LEU A 223 -3.08 3.06 -2.35
N VAL A 224 -2.38 2.23 -3.13
CA VAL A 224 -2.87 0.91 -3.56
C VAL A 224 -2.39 -0.14 -2.58
N VAL A 225 -3.29 -0.80 -1.86
CA VAL A 225 -2.96 -1.79 -0.83
C VAL A 225 -3.23 -3.20 -1.34
N GLN A 226 -2.19 -4.01 -1.49
CA GLN A 226 -2.31 -5.46 -1.59
C GLN A 226 -2.32 -6.04 -0.17
N GLN A 227 -3.45 -6.65 0.20
CA GLN A 227 -3.57 -7.37 1.46
C GLN A 227 -2.70 -8.63 1.45
N TYR A 228 -1.99 -8.87 2.55
CA TYR A 228 -1.35 -10.15 2.80
C TYR A 228 -2.39 -11.21 3.11
N VAL A 229 -2.50 -12.18 2.23
CA VAL A 229 -3.18 -13.43 2.52
C VAL A 229 -2.11 -14.32 3.11
N GLY A 230 -2.17 -14.57 4.42
CA GLY A 230 -1.24 -15.48 5.08
C GLY A 230 -1.10 -16.75 4.27
N MET A 231 0.13 -17.25 4.11
CA MET A 231 0.31 -18.62 3.64
C MET A 231 -0.52 -19.47 4.60
N GLY A 232 -1.73 -19.84 4.17
CA GLY A 232 -2.51 -20.83 4.88
C GLY A 232 -1.56 -21.98 5.10
N THR A 233 -1.51 -22.49 6.32
CA THR A 233 -1.01 -23.83 6.58
C THR A 233 -1.89 -24.79 5.79
N GLY A 234 -1.73 -24.82 4.47
CA GLY A 234 -1.96 -26.01 3.70
C GLY A 234 -0.93 -26.95 4.24
N ASP A 235 -1.37 -27.91 5.04
CA ASP A 235 -0.60 -29.11 5.31
C ASP A 235 0.07 -29.50 3.99
N PRO A 236 1.41 -29.55 3.92
CA PRO A 236 2.04 -30.08 2.74
C PRO A 236 1.53 -31.51 2.66
N LEU A 237 0.73 -31.78 1.63
CA LEU A 237 0.31 -33.13 1.29
C LEU A 237 1.59 -33.95 1.26
N VAL A 238 1.79 -34.76 2.31
CA VAL A 238 2.92 -35.64 2.45
C VAL A 238 2.86 -36.57 1.25
N THR A 239 3.71 -36.29 0.26
CA THR A 239 4.07 -37.28 -0.73
C THR A 239 5.23 -38.06 -0.13
N PRO A 240 5.06 -39.34 0.20
CA PRO A 240 6.19 -40.17 0.59
C PRO A 240 7.08 -40.35 -0.65
N ASP A 241 8.38 -40.30 -0.41
CA ASP A 241 9.48 -40.54 -1.37
C ASP A 241 9.94 -39.36 -2.24
N SER A 242 10.83 -38.53 -1.67
CA SER A 242 12.11 -38.20 -2.32
C SER A 242 13.14 -37.63 -1.31
N PRO A 243 14.44 -37.90 -1.48
CA PRO A 243 15.42 -37.82 -0.41
C PRO A 243 15.95 -36.40 -0.15
N SER A 244 16.15 -36.13 1.13
CA SER A 244 16.62 -34.90 1.75
C SER A 244 17.99 -34.46 1.23
N GLN A 245 18.10 -33.23 0.71
CA GLN A 245 19.37 -32.52 0.61
C GLN A 245 19.37 -31.39 1.64
N HIS A 246 20.21 -31.58 2.66
CA HIS A 246 20.56 -30.61 3.68
C HIS A 246 20.99 -29.28 3.07
N TYR A 247 20.33 -28.19 3.47
CA TYR A 247 20.95 -26.87 3.56
C TYR A 247 20.78 -26.37 5.00
N GLU A 248 21.73 -26.75 5.84
CA GLU A 248 21.97 -26.13 7.14
C GLU A 248 23.36 -25.49 7.08
N HIS A 249 23.48 -24.31 7.69
CA HIS A 249 24.70 -23.55 7.99
C HIS A 249 25.44 -22.84 6.84
N PHE A 250 25.18 -21.55 6.64
CA PHE A 250 26.14 -20.47 6.29
C PHE A 250 25.34 -19.14 6.20
N ASN A 251 25.24 -18.30 7.24
CA ASN A 251 26.18 -17.21 7.51
C ASN A 251 25.75 -16.43 8.78
N ILE A 252 26.27 -16.79 9.96
CA ILE A 252 26.28 -15.91 11.14
C ILE A 252 27.60 -15.11 11.23
N ASP A 253 28.59 -15.42 10.39
CA ASP A 253 29.92 -14.79 10.46
C ASP A 253 30.11 -13.50 9.64
N LEU A 254 29.16 -13.13 8.76
CA LEU A 254 29.31 -11.92 7.94
C LEU A 254 28.79 -10.64 8.64
N MET A 255 27.85 -10.76 9.58
CA MET A 255 27.38 -9.61 10.37
C MET A 255 28.35 -9.23 11.51
N ASN A 256 29.07 -10.19 12.09
CA ASN A 256 30.04 -9.89 13.16
C ASN A 256 31.33 -9.22 12.65
N ARG A 257 31.70 -9.37 11.37
CA ARG A 257 32.88 -8.69 10.80
C ARG A 257 32.64 -7.22 10.44
N ARG A 258 31.39 -6.79 10.17
CA ARG A 258 31.10 -5.38 9.87
C ARG A 258 30.98 -4.50 11.12
N SER A 259 30.66 -5.08 12.28
CA SER A 259 30.59 -4.34 13.55
C SER A 259 31.95 -4.05 14.20
N GLN A 260 33.04 -4.72 13.77
CA GLN A 260 34.39 -4.47 14.29
C GLN A 260 35.17 -3.42 13.49
N ILE A 261 34.90 -3.24 12.20
CA ILE A 261 35.62 -2.28 11.36
C ILE A 261 35.26 -0.81 11.69
N THR A 262 34.10 -0.57 12.30
CA THR A 262 33.66 0.79 12.68
C THR A 262 34.20 1.27 14.04
N ARG A 263 34.99 0.46 14.77
CA ARG A 263 35.56 0.84 16.08
C ARG A 263 37.02 1.30 16.07
N GLU A 264 37.74 1.16 14.96
CA GLU A 264 39.13 1.61 14.83
C GLU A 264 39.25 2.76 13.84
N GLN A 265 38.70 3.93 14.19
CA GLN A 265 39.12 5.23 13.63
C GLN A 265 38.49 6.37 14.46
N GLN A 266 38.96 6.53 15.70
CA GLN A 266 38.87 7.81 16.41
C GLN A 266 40.30 8.39 16.51
N PRO A 267 40.60 9.55 15.93
CA PRO A 267 41.87 10.21 16.18
C PRO A 267 41.88 10.80 17.59
N SER A 268 42.87 10.38 18.39
CA SER A 268 43.18 10.93 19.70
C SER A 268 43.68 12.37 19.56
N PHE A 269 42.92 13.36 20.03
CA PHE A 269 43.44 14.69 20.28
C PHE A 269 44.17 14.71 21.62
N HIS A 270 45.51 14.72 21.57
CA HIS A 270 46.34 15.09 22.71
C HIS A 270 46.34 16.62 22.83
N SER A 271 45.85 17.12 23.96
CA SER A 271 46.17 18.45 24.45
C SER A 271 47.57 18.43 25.09
N GLN A 272 48.48 19.26 24.58
CA GLN A 272 49.67 19.68 25.31
C GLN A 272 49.64 21.20 25.45
N GLN A 273 49.65 21.61 26.73
CA GLN A 273 50.03 22.89 27.35
C GLN A 273 49.66 24.20 26.67
#